data_AF-A0AAD0JF36-F1
#
_entry.id   AF-A0AAD0JF36-F1
#
_cell.length_a   1.000
_cell.length_b   1.000
_cell.length_c   1.000
_cell.angle_alpha   90.00
_cell.angle_beta   90.00
_cell.angle_gamma   90.00
#
_symmetry.space_group_name_H-M   'P 1'
#
loop_
_entity.id
_entity.type
_entity.pdbx_description
1 polymer ?
#
loop_
_entity_poly.entity_id
_entity_poly.type
_entity_poly.pdbx_seq_one_letter_code
_entity_poly.pdbx_strand_id
1 'polypeptide(L)'
;MRGRALLLGLLLAGPLGSHAAPAVDCTQGLLQRLGWRFETSALPAPDIHGGPVCQRASLADAQAAGDLRVRWPADLPDSVRQALLQQLLDDPATVCAYSFLLGAATRSATQALQDNPGFRFSGLQLGWIGFGAGGAEVQGWQRTRSFGRGYVPQGSNSAALQAFQSGRVRAECGVGRQVAQLASQRALYGDAAFDAEFSPAELSIGTFLGLHATDSILLGAHAGDFVADGKAVRASAQGRQAFVGLPGFIEHVGDKALLDDLNNQAENFVVVDVGADAAKALAAHAGFAWYDQRNAQLWRLAQGIPRVGRRYFERLLYERDPALRAQLAPRYRATLDRMDQLLDDPFYQQFVIYVHPRGIRPIGYHIVRLLDRNPRTAFSIDLALHNLHTTLYRRWRQAQLRACATTGRPGSLTSDNN
;
A
#
# COMPACT_ATOMS: atom_id res chain seq x y z
N MET A 1 78.23 -53.16 14.14
CA MET A 1 78.34 -52.12 13.09
C MET A 1 77.53 -50.91 13.53
N ARG A 2 78.21 -49.77 13.68
CA ARG A 2 77.79 -48.35 13.56
C ARG A 2 76.26 -48.12 13.38
N GLY A 3 75.51 -47.37 14.19
CA GLY A 3 75.79 -46.14 14.95
C GLY A 3 75.37 -44.90 14.15
N ARG A 4 74.24 -44.25 14.52
CA ARG A 4 73.81 -42.83 14.29
C ARG A 4 72.29 -42.72 14.58
N ALA A 5 71.81 -42.18 15.70
CA ALA A 5 71.76 -40.78 16.17
C ALA A 5 70.67 -39.91 15.51
N LEU A 6 69.67 -39.54 16.34
CA LEU A 6 68.96 -38.24 16.47
C LEU A 6 68.30 -37.57 15.24
N LEU A 7 67.00 -37.26 15.36
CA LEU A 7 66.52 -35.88 15.63
C LEU A 7 64.99 -35.80 15.80
N LEU A 8 64.60 -35.22 16.94
CA LEU A 8 63.28 -34.64 17.24
C LEU A 8 63.00 -33.47 16.27
N GLY A 9 61.75 -33.32 15.83
CA GLY A 9 61.27 -32.12 15.15
C GLY A 9 59.77 -31.93 15.38
N LEU A 10 59.41 -31.27 16.49
CA LEU A 10 58.11 -30.63 16.63
C LEU A 10 58.00 -29.48 15.61
N LEU A 11 56.95 -29.49 14.78
CA LEU A 11 56.50 -28.31 14.06
C LEU A 11 55.10 -27.91 14.57
N LEU A 12 55.12 -26.92 15.45
CA LEU A 12 54.00 -26.06 15.79
C LEU A 12 53.89 -24.93 14.76
N ALA A 13 52.65 -24.49 14.56
CA ALA A 13 52.21 -23.15 14.15
C ALA A 13 52.00 -22.87 12.64
N GLY A 14 50.71 -22.68 12.34
CA GLY A 14 50.22 -21.76 11.33
C GLY A 14 48.72 -21.96 11.15
N PRO A 15 47.83 -21.24 11.88
CA PRO A 15 46.45 -21.18 11.46
C PRO A 15 46.45 -20.42 10.13
N LEU A 16 46.18 -21.15 9.05
CA LEU A 16 45.87 -20.54 7.76
C LEU A 16 44.75 -19.53 8.01
N GLY A 17 45.06 -18.27 7.67
CA GLY A 17 44.27 -17.12 8.06
C GLY A 17 42.79 -17.36 7.80
N SER A 18 41.99 -17.21 8.86
CA SER A 18 40.59 -16.87 8.74
C SER A 18 40.53 -15.65 7.82
N HIS A 19 40.17 -15.87 6.56
CA HIS A 19 39.72 -14.80 5.70
C HIS A 19 38.45 -14.30 6.38
N ALA A 20 38.57 -13.21 7.13
CA ALA A 20 37.42 -12.48 7.61
C ALA A 20 36.57 -12.21 6.37
N ALA A 21 35.38 -12.81 6.30
CA ALA A 21 34.43 -12.48 5.27
C ALA A 21 34.30 -10.95 5.24
N PRO A 22 34.29 -10.31 4.05
CA PRO A 22 34.16 -8.87 3.98
C PRO A 22 32.97 -8.44 4.84
N ALA A 23 33.18 -7.43 5.69
CA ALA A 23 32.11 -6.87 6.49
C ALA A 23 30.93 -6.56 5.55
N VAL A 24 29.79 -7.15 5.83
CA VAL A 24 28.61 -7.02 4.99
C VAL A 24 28.18 -5.56 5.03
N ASP A 25 28.33 -4.84 3.91
CA ASP A 25 27.78 -3.50 3.78
C ASP A 25 26.25 -3.62 3.65
N CYS A 26 25.59 -3.61 4.81
CA CYS A 26 24.14 -3.72 4.92
C CYS A 26 23.39 -2.65 4.13
N THR A 27 23.99 -1.47 3.96
CA THR A 27 23.36 -0.37 3.20
C THR A 27 23.39 -0.70 1.72
N GLN A 28 24.55 -1.07 1.18
CA GLN A 28 24.66 -1.47 -0.21
C GLN A 28 23.79 -2.71 -0.50
N GLY A 29 23.77 -3.69 0.40
CA GLY A 29 22.94 -4.89 0.24
C GLY A 29 21.43 -4.59 0.22
N LEU A 30 20.96 -3.64 1.04
CA LEU A 30 19.57 -3.17 0.98
C LEU A 30 19.26 -2.48 -0.36
N LEU A 31 20.14 -1.58 -0.82
CA LEU A 31 19.97 -0.89 -2.09
C LEU A 31 19.95 -1.88 -3.28
N GLN A 32 20.82 -2.90 -3.25
CA GLN A 32 20.84 -3.95 -4.28
C GLN A 32 19.52 -4.74 -4.32
N ARG A 33 18.92 -5.04 -3.16
CA ARG A 33 17.58 -5.67 -3.10
C ARG A 33 16.48 -4.77 -3.64
N LEU A 34 16.63 -3.46 -3.48
CA LEU A 34 15.77 -2.46 -4.12
C LEU A 34 16.10 -2.25 -5.60
N GLY A 35 17.00 -3.05 -6.17
CA GLY A 35 17.30 -3.06 -7.60
C GLY A 35 18.49 -2.20 -8.02
N TRP A 36 19.17 -1.53 -7.09
CA TRP A 36 20.39 -0.77 -7.43
C TRP A 36 21.53 -1.69 -7.87
N ARG A 37 22.16 -1.33 -8.97
CA ARG A 37 23.40 -1.95 -9.47
C ARG A 37 24.57 -1.02 -9.24
N PHE A 38 25.65 -1.58 -8.72
CA PHE A 38 26.88 -0.87 -8.41
C PHE A 38 28.00 -1.42 -9.28
N GLU A 39 28.60 -0.56 -10.09
CA GLU A 39 29.61 -0.93 -11.07
C GLU A 39 30.86 -0.08 -10.86
N THR A 40 32.02 -0.72 -10.90
CA THR A 40 33.29 0.00 -10.97
C THR A 40 33.48 0.55 -12.38
N SER A 41 33.97 1.79 -12.49
CA SER A 41 34.18 2.50 -13.75
C SER A 41 35.44 3.35 -13.69
N ALA A 42 35.97 3.73 -14.86
CA ALA A 42 37.10 4.66 -14.97
C ALA A 42 36.66 6.14 -14.88
N LEU A 43 35.44 6.42 -14.44
CA LEU A 43 34.95 7.78 -14.27
C LEU A 43 35.71 8.46 -13.12
N PRO A 44 35.97 9.78 -13.19
CA PRO A 44 36.68 10.50 -12.14
C PRO A 44 35.84 10.74 -10.87
N ALA A 45 34.52 10.50 -10.94
CA ALA A 45 33.58 10.69 -9.83
C ALA A 45 32.40 9.71 -9.96
N PRO A 46 31.66 9.45 -8.87
CA PRO A 46 30.43 8.66 -8.93
C PRO A 46 29.38 9.25 -9.89
N ASP A 47 28.81 8.40 -10.72
CA ASP A 47 27.69 8.69 -11.61
C ASP A 47 26.47 7.89 -11.15
N ILE A 48 25.38 8.59 -10.86
CA ILE A 48 24.15 8.02 -10.31
C ILE A 48 23.04 8.19 -11.35
N HIS A 49 22.40 7.09 -11.70
CA HIS A 49 21.24 7.07 -12.57
C HIS A 49 20.07 6.37 -11.88
N GLY A 50 19.24 7.14 -11.18
CA GLY A 50 18.04 6.64 -10.51
C GLY A 50 16.93 6.23 -11.49
N GLY A 51 16.62 7.08 -12.47
CA GLY A 51 15.60 6.83 -13.50
C GLY A 51 14.14 6.94 -12.98
N PRO A 52 13.13 6.89 -13.88
CA PRO A 52 11.71 7.04 -13.53
C PRO A 52 11.09 5.72 -13.02
N VAL A 53 11.63 5.17 -11.93
CA VAL A 53 11.29 3.84 -11.42
C VAL A 53 9.78 3.63 -11.18
N CYS A 54 9.08 4.65 -10.68
CA CYS A 54 7.63 4.56 -10.42
C CYS A 54 6.77 4.36 -11.69
N GLN A 55 7.30 4.64 -12.87
CA GLN A 55 6.62 4.45 -14.16
C GLN A 55 6.81 3.03 -14.71
N ARG A 56 7.75 2.27 -14.17
CA ARG A 56 8.14 0.95 -14.68
C ARG A 56 7.15 -0.13 -14.25
N ALA A 57 7.13 -1.23 -15.00
CA ALA A 57 6.24 -2.32 -14.71
C ALA A 57 6.73 -3.19 -13.53
N SER A 58 8.05 -3.34 -13.39
CA SER A 58 8.73 -4.04 -12.31
C SER A 58 10.12 -3.42 -12.04
N LEU A 59 10.79 -3.85 -10.97
CA LEU A 59 12.20 -3.53 -10.73
C LEU A 59 13.10 -4.07 -11.84
N ALA A 60 12.80 -5.25 -12.39
CA ALA A 60 13.53 -5.83 -13.50
C ALA A 60 13.43 -4.96 -14.76
N ASP A 61 12.24 -4.42 -15.05
CA ASP A 61 12.05 -3.50 -16.18
C ASP A 61 12.79 -2.16 -15.97
N ALA A 62 12.84 -1.67 -14.72
CA ALA A 62 13.63 -0.50 -14.38
C ALA A 62 15.12 -0.74 -14.69
N GLN A 63 15.67 -1.86 -14.22
CA GLN A 63 17.06 -2.24 -14.49
C GLN A 63 17.34 -2.46 -15.98
N ALA A 64 16.42 -3.11 -16.71
CA ALA A 64 16.54 -3.31 -18.15
C ALA A 64 16.56 -1.98 -18.91
N ALA A 65 15.82 -0.98 -18.43
CA ALA A 65 15.83 0.37 -18.98
C ALA A 65 17.04 1.22 -18.56
N GLY A 66 17.93 0.67 -17.73
CA GLY A 66 19.14 1.34 -17.27
C GLY A 66 19.01 2.10 -15.96
N ASP A 67 17.81 2.14 -15.36
CA ASP A 67 17.53 2.77 -14.08
C ASP A 67 18.27 2.08 -12.91
N LEU A 68 18.27 2.72 -11.74
CA LEU A 68 18.86 2.19 -10.50
C LEU A 68 20.32 1.73 -10.70
N ARG A 69 21.17 2.60 -11.25
CA ARG A 69 22.59 2.29 -11.50
C ARG A 69 23.50 3.34 -10.86
N VAL A 70 24.56 2.86 -10.24
CA VAL A 70 25.68 3.66 -9.74
C VAL A 70 26.95 3.15 -10.40
N ARG A 71 27.71 4.06 -11.00
CA ARG A 71 29.06 3.80 -11.52
C ARG A 71 30.04 4.62 -10.72
N TRP A 72 31.08 4.03 -10.16
CA TRP A 72 32.06 4.77 -9.35
C TRP A 72 33.51 4.39 -9.65
N PRO A 73 34.50 5.23 -9.29
CA PRO A 73 35.91 4.88 -9.39
C PRO A 73 36.28 3.65 -8.56
N ALA A 74 37.30 2.89 -8.98
CA ALA A 74 37.80 1.74 -8.23
C ALA A 74 38.47 2.14 -6.90
N ASP A 75 39.03 3.35 -6.86
CA ASP A 75 39.74 3.97 -5.76
C ASP A 75 38.86 4.95 -4.97
N LEU A 76 37.52 4.85 -5.11
CA LEU A 76 36.59 5.69 -4.36
C LEU A 76 36.83 5.52 -2.85
N PRO A 77 37.14 6.60 -2.10
CA PRO A 77 37.38 6.48 -0.66
C PRO A 77 36.16 5.92 0.09
N ASP A 78 36.39 5.04 1.06
CA ASP A 78 35.32 4.35 1.80
C ASP A 78 34.35 5.34 2.47
N SER A 79 34.84 6.47 2.99
CA SER A 79 33.99 7.51 3.57
C SER A 79 33.04 8.15 2.54
N VAL A 80 33.51 8.36 1.31
CA VAL A 80 32.72 8.90 0.20
C VAL A 80 31.71 7.86 -0.27
N ARG A 81 32.13 6.59 -0.37
CA ARG A 81 31.25 5.47 -0.71
C ARG A 81 30.11 5.33 0.30
N GLN A 82 30.41 5.36 1.59
CA GLN A 82 29.41 5.27 2.65
C GLN A 82 28.44 6.45 2.61
N ALA A 83 28.93 7.67 2.44
CA ALA A 83 28.07 8.86 2.32
C ALA A 83 27.12 8.76 1.11
N LEU A 84 27.64 8.31 -0.04
CA LEU A 84 26.84 8.07 -1.23
C LEU A 84 25.75 7.02 -0.99
N LEU A 85 26.10 5.88 -0.39
CA LEU A 85 25.13 4.83 -0.08
C LEU A 85 24.03 5.32 0.88
N GLN A 86 24.38 6.14 1.87
CA GLN A 86 23.38 6.76 2.75
C GLN A 86 22.46 7.72 1.99
N GLN A 87 23.00 8.53 1.07
CA GLN A 87 22.20 9.42 0.24
C GLN A 87 21.21 8.66 -0.64
N LEU A 88 21.64 7.54 -1.24
CA LEU A 88 20.80 6.72 -2.11
C LEU A 88 19.60 6.13 -1.38
N LEU A 89 19.67 5.92 -0.06
CA LEU A 89 18.53 5.44 0.72
C LEU A 89 17.34 6.40 0.71
N ASP A 90 17.55 7.69 0.46
CA ASP A 90 16.48 8.70 0.38
C ASP A 90 16.25 9.19 -1.06
N ASP A 91 16.93 8.59 -2.05
CA ASP A 91 16.72 8.91 -3.46
C ASP A 91 15.27 8.56 -3.88
N PRO A 92 14.58 9.43 -4.64
CA PRO A 92 13.22 9.16 -5.11
C PRO A 92 13.08 7.82 -5.86
N ALA A 93 14.11 7.39 -6.61
CA ALA A 93 14.11 6.10 -7.29
C ALA A 93 14.09 4.94 -6.29
N THR A 94 14.77 5.08 -5.14
CA THR A 94 14.75 4.09 -4.05
C THR A 94 13.40 4.03 -3.36
N VAL A 95 12.76 5.18 -3.12
CA VAL A 95 11.39 5.22 -2.56
C VAL A 95 10.41 4.54 -3.52
N CYS A 96 10.52 4.82 -4.82
CA CYS A 96 9.74 4.14 -5.86
C CYS A 96 10.02 2.64 -5.91
N ALA A 97 11.28 2.23 -5.74
CA ALA A 97 11.65 0.81 -5.68
C ALA A 97 11.00 0.12 -4.47
N TYR A 98 11.00 0.78 -3.31
CA TYR A 98 10.29 0.32 -2.12
C TYR A 98 8.78 0.16 -2.35
N SER A 99 8.16 1.06 -3.12
CA SER A 99 6.73 0.96 -3.44
C SER A 99 6.35 -0.32 -4.17
N PHE A 100 7.25 -0.98 -4.91
CA PHE A 100 6.99 -2.32 -5.47
C PHE A 100 6.82 -3.37 -4.38
N LEU A 101 7.65 -3.34 -3.33
CA LEU A 101 7.56 -4.26 -2.18
C LEU A 101 6.29 -3.98 -1.38
N LEU A 102 6.03 -2.70 -1.07
CA LEU A 102 4.79 -2.28 -0.41
C LEU A 102 3.56 -2.68 -1.21
N GLY A 103 3.61 -2.58 -2.54
CA GLY A 103 2.50 -2.95 -3.40
C GLY A 103 2.23 -4.45 -3.41
N ALA A 104 3.27 -5.28 -3.43
CA ALA A 104 3.11 -6.73 -3.26
C ALA A 104 2.49 -7.08 -1.90
N ALA A 105 2.97 -6.45 -0.82
CA ALA A 105 2.42 -6.63 0.52
C ALA A 105 0.95 -6.16 0.61
N THR A 106 0.62 -5.04 -0.02
CA THR A 106 -0.75 -4.51 -0.07
C THR A 106 -1.70 -5.45 -0.80
N ARG A 107 -1.27 -5.98 -1.96
CA ARG A 107 -2.06 -6.99 -2.70
C ARG A 107 -2.31 -8.24 -1.87
N SER A 108 -1.27 -8.79 -1.24
CA SER A 108 -1.40 -9.97 -0.39
C SER A 108 -2.34 -9.73 0.80
N ALA A 109 -2.15 -8.61 1.51
CA ALA A 109 -2.95 -8.27 2.68
C ALA A 109 -4.42 -8.05 2.34
N THR A 110 -4.71 -7.28 1.28
CA THR A 110 -6.09 -6.98 0.86
C THR A 110 -6.79 -8.19 0.27
N GLN A 111 -6.07 -9.08 -0.42
CA GLN A 111 -6.59 -10.36 -0.87
C GLN A 111 -7.03 -11.23 0.32
N ALA A 112 -6.17 -11.37 1.35
CA ALA A 112 -6.52 -12.13 2.55
C ALA A 112 -7.73 -11.55 3.31
N LEU A 113 -7.89 -10.22 3.33
CA LEU A 113 -9.07 -9.59 3.93
C LEU A 113 -10.34 -9.83 3.09
N GLN A 114 -10.24 -9.77 1.77
CA GLN A 114 -11.37 -10.06 0.87
C GLN A 114 -11.81 -11.53 0.96
N ASP A 115 -10.85 -12.44 1.06
CA ASP A 115 -11.11 -13.90 1.06
C ASP A 115 -11.67 -14.38 2.41
N ASN A 116 -11.72 -13.53 3.44
CA ASN A 116 -12.32 -13.85 4.71
C ASN A 116 -13.85 -13.62 4.72
N PRO A 117 -14.69 -14.65 4.61
CA PRO A 117 -16.16 -14.49 4.71
C PRO A 117 -16.64 -14.09 6.11
N GLY A 118 -15.75 -14.21 7.11
CA GLY A 118 -15.95 -13.80 8.50
C GLY A 118 -15.71 -12.31 8.73
N PHE A 119 -15.00 -11.60 7.85
CA PHE A 119 -14.79 -10.16 7.95
C PHE A 119 -15.93 -9.41 7.27
N ARG A 120 -16.87 -8.90 8.08
CA ARG A 120 -18.14 -8.33 7.59
C ARG A 120 -18.26 -6.85 7.90
N PHE A 121 -19.20 -6.20 7.24
CA PHE A 121 -19.52 -4.81 7.51
C PHE A 121 -20.43 -4.65 8.74
N SER A 122 -20.14 -3.64 9.57
CA SER A 122 -21.06 -3.09 10.56
C SER A 122 -21.50 -1.69 10.15
N GLY A 123 -22.82 -1.47 10.02
CA GLY A 123 -23.37 -0.15 9.77
C GLY A 123 -23.16 0.77 10.98
N LEU A 124 -23.20 2.08 10.75
CA LEU A 124 -22.86 3.13 11.72
C LEU A 124 -23.61 3.02 13.08
N GLN A 125 -24.77 2.37 13.10
CA GLN A 125 -25.65 2.25 14.26
C GLN A 125 -25.30 1.11 15.23
N LEU A 126 -24.46 0.14 14.85
CA LEU A 126 -24.18 -1.08 15.64
C LEU A 126 -22.81 -1.09 16.34
N GLY A 127 -22.05 0.00 16.22
CA GLY A 127 -20.65 0.08 16.66
C GLY A 127 -19.67 -0.02 15.49
N TRP A 128 -18.50 0.62 15.62
CA TRP A 128 -17.51 0.71 14.54
C TRP A 128 -16.76 -0.61 14.33
N ILE A 129 -16.53 -1.36 15.40
CA ILE A 129 -15.81 -2.65 15.38
C ILE A 129 -16.51 -3.63 16.33
N GLY A 130 -16.67 -4.89 15.92
CA GLY A 130 -17.26 -5.95 16.73
C GLY A 130 -16.61 -7.31 16.50
N PHE A 131 -16.18 -7.96 17.58
CA PHE A 131 -15.41 -9.22 17.56
C PHE A 131 -16.27 -10.47 17.85
N GLY A 132 -17.57 -10.40 17.57
CA GLY A 132 -18.49 -11.53 17.75
C GLY A 132 -18.62 -12.02 19.19
N ALA A 133 -19.08 -13.27 19.36
CA ALA A 133 -19.41 -13.85 20.67
C ALA A 133 -18.19 -14.08 21.57
N GLY A 134 -17.00 -14.26 21.00
CA GLY A 134 -15.75 -14.41 21.76
C GLY A 134 -15.21 -13.08 22.32
N GLY A 135 -15.73 -11.94 21.86
CA GLY A 135 -15.24 -10.64 22.28
C GLY A 135 -13.87 -10.28 21.72
N ALA A 136 -13.42 -9.06 22.03
CA ALA A 136 -12.19 -8.48 21.47
C ALA A 136 -10.93 -9.16 22.01
N GLU A 137 -10.90 -9.45 23.32
CA GLU A 137 -9.72 -9.99 24.01
C GLU A 137 -9.30 -11.37 23.46
N VAL A 138 -10.27 -12.25 23.19
CA VAL A 138 -10.02 -13.57 22.58
C VAL A 138 -9.44 -13.46 21.17
N GLN A 139 -9.74 -12.37 20.46
CA GLN A 139 -9.18 -12.09 19.14
C GLN A 139 -7.91 -11.23 19.19
N GLY A 140 -7.32 -11.04 20.38
CA GLY A 140 -6.08 -10.29 20.56
C GLY A 140 -6.26 -8.78 20.57
N TRP A 141 -7.43 -8.26 20.98
CA TRP A 141 -7.70 -6.82 21.00
C TRP A 141 -8.19 -6.34 22.37
N GLN A 142 -7.53 -5.31 22.89
CA GLN A 142 -7.97 -4.60 24.08
C GLN A 142 -8.76 -3.35 23.69
N ARG A 143 -9.93 -3.17 24.30
CA ARG A 143 -10.78 -1.99 24.11
C ARG A 143 -10.19 -0.78 24.82
N THR A 144 -10.03 0.34 24.09
CA THR A 144 -9.56 1.62 24.66
C THR A 144 -10.68 2.66 24.79
N ARG A 145 -11.77 2.51 24.02
CA ARG A 145 -12.92 3.43 24.04
C ARG A 145 -14.25 2.70 24.04
N SER A 146 -15.30 3.40 24.50
CA SER A 146 -16.62 2.80 24.56
C SER A 146 -17.29 2.56 23.21
N PHE A 147 -18.22 1.60 23.15
CA PHE A 147 -19.03 1.27 21.96
C PHE A 147 -18.23 0.88 20.69
N GLY A 148 -17.13 0.15 20.89
CA GLY A 148 -16.29 -0.36 19.80
C GLY A 148 -15.58 0.72 18.99
N ARG A 149 -15.32 1.89 19.60
CA ARG A 149 -14.75 3.07 18.92
C ARG A 149 -13.22 3.15 18.95
N GLY A 150 -12.56 2.20 19.60
CA GLY A 150 -11.11 2.19 19.78
C GLY A 150 -10.61 0.88 20.36
N TYR A 151 -9.61 0.29 19.71
CA TYR A 151 -8.91 -0.91 20.15
C TYR A 151 -7.42 -0.81 19.86
N VAL A 152 -6.62 -1.49 20.67
CA VAL A 152 -5.20 -1.77 20.45
C VAL A 152 -4.98 -3.27 20.50
N PRO A 153 -3.94 -3.81 19.83
CA PRO A 153 -3.57 -5.20 20.02
C PRO A 153 -3.29 -5.53 21.50
N GLN A 154 -3.55 -6.78 21.86
CA GLN A 154 -3.24 -7.38 23.15
C GLN A 154 -2.50 -8.68 22.91
N GLY A 155 -1.27 -8.80 23.42
CA GLY A 155 -0.37 -9.91 23.09
C GLY A 155 0.40 -9.62 21.80
N SER A 156 0.31 -10.51 20.81
CA SER A 156 0.99 -10.37 19.52
C SER A 156 0.21 -9.45 18.57
N ASN A 157 0.89 -8.46 17.99
CA ASN A 157 0.30 -7.52 17.04
C ASN A 157 -0.14 -8.21 15.74
N SER A 158 0.70 -9.10 15.24
CA SER A 158 0.47 -9.90 14.04
C SER A 158 -0.73 -10.82 14.22
N ALA A 159 -0.86 -11.48 15.38
CA ALA A 159 -2.04 -12.29 15.72
C ALA A 159 -3.33 -11.45 15.79
N ALA A 160 -3.26 -10.25 16.37
CA ALA A 160 -4.40 -9.33 16.43
C ALA A 160 -4.90 -8.95 15.02
N LEU A 161 -3.99 -8.63 14.08
CA LEU A 161 -4.38 -8.37 12.69
C LEU A 161 -4.85 -9.62 11.95
N GLN A 162 -4.31 -10.80 12.27
CA GLN A 162 -4.76 -12.06 11.68
C GLN A 162 -6.25 -12.32 11.93
N ALA A 163 -6.80 -11.84 13.05
CA ALA A 163 -8.24 -11.94 13.35
C ALA A 163 -9.13 -11.35 12.24
N PHE A 164 -8.66 -10.34 11.51
CA PHE A 164 -9.38 -9.76 10.38
C PHE A 164 -9.24 -10.57 9.08
N GLN A 165 -8.16 -11.34 8.93
CA GLN A 165 -7.88 -12.13 7.73
C GLN A 165 -8.42 -13.56 7.80
N SER A 166 -8.69 -14.11 8.98
CA SER A 166 -9.24 -15.47 9.13
C SER A 166 -10.33 -15.61 10.19
N GLY A 167 -10.51 -14.60 11.05
CA GLY A 167 -11.47 -14.61 12.14
C GLY A 167 -12.85 -14.09 11.75
N ARG A 168 -13.69 -13.88 12.77
CA ARG A 168 -15.05 -13.35 12.63
C ARG A 168 -15.12 -11.97 13.26
N VAL A 169 -14.90 -10.95 12.45
CA VAL A 169 -14.89 -9.55 12.86
C VAL A 169 -15.86 -8.75 12.02
N ARG A 170 -16.48 -7.75 12.62
CA ARG A 170 -17.22 -6.72 11.91
C ARG A 170 -16.50 -5.38 12.05
N ALA A 171 -16.37 -4.67 10.94
CA ALA A 171 -15.88 -3.31 10.94
C ALA A 171 -16.64 -2.50 9.89
N GLU A 172 -16.70 -1.19 10.03
CA GLU A 172 -17.12 -0.31 8.97
C GLU A 172 -15.99 -0.04 7.95
N CYS A 173 -16.22 0.79 6.94
CA CYS A 173 -15.25 0.96 5.85
C CYS A 173 -13.95 1.68 6.24
N GLY A 174 -13.97 2.63 7.19
CA GLY A 174 -12.79 3.38 7.63
C GLY A 174 -11.79 2.55 8.46
N VAL A 175 -12.26 1.70 9.37
CA VAL A 175 -11.44 0.70 10.07
C VAL A 175 -11.04 -0.38 9.09
N GLY A 176 -11.91 -0.77 8.15
CA GLY A 176 -11.51 -1.64 7.04
C GLY A 176 -10.29 -1.11 6.28
N ARG A 177 -10.24 0.21 6.00
CA ARG A 177 -9.06 0.88 5.43
C ARG A 177 -7.86 0.83 6.37
N GLN A 178 -8.03 1.15 7.66
CA GLN A 178 -6.94 1.10 8.65
C GLN A 178 -6.34 -0.31 8.75
N VAL A 179 -7.19 -1.34 8.85
CA VAL A 179 -6.79 -2.74 8.89
C VAL A 179 -6.06 -3.14 7.61
N ALA A 180 -6.52 -2.71 6.43
CA ALA A 180 -5.80 -2.95 5.19
C ALA A 180 -4.41 -2.31 5.19
N GLN A 181 -4.27 -1.07 5.67
CA GLN A 181 -2.98 -0.38 5.79
C GLN A 181 -2.03 -1.12 6.77
N LEU A 182 -2.51 -1.47 7.96
CA LEU A 182 -1.70 -2.16 8.97
C LEU A 182 -1.36 -3.60 8.56
N ALA A 183 -2.31 -4.33 7.95
CA ALA A 183 -2.05 -5.67 7.42
C ALA A 183 -1.05 -5.65 6.26
N SER A 184 -1.00 -4.57 5.47
CA SER A 184 0.03 -4.37 4.46
C SER A 184 1.41 -4.18 5.09
N GLN A 185 1.50 -3.45 6.22
CA GLN A 185 2.75 -3.35 6.98
C GLN A 185 3.14 -4.71 7.58
N ARG A 186 2.19 -5.47 8.15
CA ARG A 186 2.45 -6.84 8.62
C ARG A 186 2.99 -7.72 7.51
N ALA A 187 2.38 -7.71 6.33
CA ALA A 187 2.85 -8.49 5.18
C ALA A 187 4.25 -8.06 4.69
N LEU A 188 4.56 -6.76 4.76
CA LEU A 188 5.85 -6.20 4.35
C LEU A 188 6.99 -6.54 5.34
N TYR A 189 6.71 -6.58 6.64
CA TYR A 189 7.69 -6.88 7.68
C TYR A 189 7.79 -8.38 7.98
N GLY A 190 6.70 -9.14 7.83
CA GLY A 190 6.57 -10.47 8.43
C GLY A 190 6.24 -10.39 9.92
N ASP A 191 5.66 -11.46 10.46
CA ASP A 191 5.03 -11.44 11.80
C ASP A 191 6.01 -11.07 12.92
N ALA A 192 7.18 -11.69 12.97
CA ALA A 192 8.16 -11.45 14.04
C ALA A 192 8.71 -10.02 14.02
N ALA A 193 9.06 -9.50 12.84
CA ALA A 193 9.55 -8.12 12.73
C ALA A 193 8.43 -7.11 12.95
N PHE A 194 7.20 -7.39 12.50
CA PHE A 194 6.05 -6.53 12.76
C PHE A 194 5.74 -6.41 14.26
N ASP A 195 5.81 -7.51 14.99
CA ASP A 195 5.64 -7.53 16.45
C ASP A 195 6.75 -6.76 17.19
N ALA A 196 7.98 -6.77 16.66
CA ALA A 196 9.11 -6.07 17.25
C ALA A 196 9.15 -4.56 16.91
N GLU A 197 8.70 -4.16 15.73
CA GLU A 197 8.87 -2.81 15.18
C GLU A 197 7.71 -1.85 15.46
N PHE A 198 6.58 -2.39 15.93
CA PHE A 198 5.41 -1.61 16.27
C PHE A 198 4.98 -1.92 17.70
N SER A 199 4.77 -0.87 18.50
CA SER A 199 4.08 -1.02 19.77
C SER A 199 2.58 -1.25 19.56
N PRO A 200 1.88 -1.92 20.48
CA PRO A 200 0.42 -2.07 20.36
C PRO A 200 -0.33 -0.72 20.26
N ALA A 201 0.13 0.32 20.96
CA ALA A 201 -0.48 1.65 20.93
C ALA A 201 -0.43 2.27 19.52
N GLU A 202 0.64 2.04 18.77
CA GLU A 202 0.80 2.50 17.39
C GLU A 202 -0.19 1.84 16.43
N LEU A 203 -0.64 0.64 16.74
CA LEU A 203 -1.55 -0.16 15.93
C LEU A 203 -3.02 0.03 16.34
N SER A 204 -3.31 1.16 17.00
CA SER A 204 -4.67 1.57 17.36
C SER A 204 -5.58 1.59 16.13
N ILE A 205 -6.76 0.99 16.24
CA ILE A 205 -7.85 1.06 15.25
C ILE A 205 -9.12 1.65 15.87
N GLY A 206 -9.90 2.39 15.10
CA GLY A 206 -11.15 3.01 15.57
C GLY A 206 -11.65 4.13 14.68
N THR A 207 -12.45 5.05 15.23
CA THR A 207 -12.89 6.24 14.48
C THR A 207 -11.70 7.14 14.14
N PHE A 208 -11.64 7.74 12.95
CA PHE A 208 -10.53 8.64 12.56
C PHE A 208 -10.29 9.78 13.56
N LEU A 209 -11.36 10.48 13.98
CA LEU A 209 -11.30 11.49 15.05
C LEU A 209 -10.71 10.95 16.36
N GLY A 210 -10.95 9.68 16.65
CA GLY A 210 -10.45 9.03 17.85
C GLY A 210 -8.96 8.71 17.79
N LEU A 211 -8.39 8.50 16.61
CA LEU A 211 -6.98 8.15 16.43
C LEU A 211 -6.03 9.36 16.53
N HIS A 212 -6.50 10.57 16.25
CA HIS A 212 -5.64 11.77 16.32
C HIS A 212 -5.05 12.04 17.71
N ALA A 213 -5.74 11.61 18.76
CA ALA A 213 -5.30 11.76 20.15
C ALA A 213 -4.69 10.47 20.72
N THR A 214 -4.17 9.58 19.88
CA THR A 214 -3.45 8.36 20.30
C THR A 214 -2.06 8.32 19.69
N ASP A 215 -1.29 7.28 20.02
CA ASP A 215 0.02 7.03 19.42
C ASP A 215 -0.07 6.37 18.03
N SER A 216 -1.25 6.34 17.39
CA SER A 216 -1.46 5.65 16.11
C SER A 216 -0.40 6.01 15.06
N ILE A 217 0.22 5.00 14.45
CA ILE A 217 1.17 5.19 13.35
C ILE A 217 0.48 5.69 12.07
N LEU A 218 -0.84 5.56 11.97
CA LEU A 218 -1.58 6.02 10.79
C LEU A 218 -2.00 7.49 10.89
N LEU A 219 -2.43 7.95 12.07
CA LEU A 219 -3.09 9.27 12.23
C LEU A 219 -2.75 10.02 13.53
N GLY A 220 -2.01 9.39 14.44
CA GLY A 220 -1.72 9.89 15.79
C GLY A 220 -0.32 10.47 15.94
N ALA A 221 0.16 10.54 17.18
CA ALA A 221 1.43 11.18 17.52
C ALA A 221 2.66 10.54 16.84
N HIS A 222 2.60 9.24 16.53
CA HIS A 222 3.73 8.54 15.89
C HIS A 222 3.65 8.51 14.37
N ALA A 223 2.61 9.08 13.75
CA ALA A 223 2.50 9.11 12.30
C ALA A 223 3.62 9.91 11.63
N GLY A 224 4.23 10.87 12.35
CA GLY A 224 5.33 11.69 11.84
C GLY A 224 4.91 12.54 10.64
N ASP A 225 5.73 12.55 9.58
CA ASP A 225 5.52 13.46 8.46
C ASP A 225 4.43 12.96 7.50
N PHE A 226 3.32 13.69 7.40
CA PHE A 226 2.28 13.40 6.42
C PHE A 226 2.59 13.95 5.04
N VAL A 227 2.26 13.16 4.03
CA VAL A 227 2.14 13.56 2.64
C VAL A 227 0.69 13.95 2.38
N ALA A 228 0.48 15.21 2.01
CA ALA A 228 -0.81 15.72 1.53
C ALA A 228 -0.84 15.77 0.00
N ASP A 229 -1.48 14.78 -0.63
CA ASP A 229 -1.63 14.72 -2.09
C ASP A 229 -3.07 14.36 -2.46
N GLY A 230 -4.05 15.04 -1.86
CA GLY A 230 -5.47 14.66 -1.94
C GLY A 230 -5.96 14.41 -3.38
N LYS A 231 -5.71 15.34 -4.30
CA LYS A 231 -6.07 15.16 -5.71
C LYS A 231 -5.04 14.39 -6.54
N ALA A 232 -4.12 13.71 -5.89
CA ALA A 232 -3.11 12.84 -6.48
C ALA A 232 -2.22 13.51 -7.53
N VAL A 233 -1.94 14.81 -7.42
CA VAL A 233 -1.14 15.55 -8.40
C VAL A 233 0.29 15.00 -8.42
N ARG A 234 0.88 14.78 -7.24
CA ARG A 234 2.26 14.29 -7.13
C ARG A 234 2.36 12.82 -7.53
N ALA A 235 1.47 11.97 -7.03
CA ALA A 235 1.45 10.56 -7.41
C ALA A 235 1.24 10.36 -8.91
N SER A 236 0.34 11.14 -9.53
CA SER A 236 0.10 11.11 -10.98
C SER A 236 1.35 11.46 -11.79
N ALA A 237 2.12 12.45 -11.34
CA ALA A 237 3.35 12.85 -12.01
C ALA A 237 4.49 11.82 -11.87
N GLN A 238 4.52 11.09 -10.75
CA GLN A 238 5.56 10.08 -10.49
C GLN A 238 5.31 8.77 -11.26
N GLY A 239 4.06 8.36 -11.39
CA GLY A 239 3.67 7.17 -12.13
C GLY A 239 3.02 6.09 -11.27
N ARG A 240 2.68 4.97 -11.89
CA ARG A 240 1.76 3.95 -11.35
C ARG A 240 2.14 3.44 -9.95
N GLN A 241 3.43 3.23 -9.66
CA GLN A 241 3.84 2.69 -8.36
C GLN A 241 3.77 3.70 -7.22
N ALA A 242 3.70 5.00 -7.51
CA ALA A 242 3.55 6.02 -6.47
C ALA A 242 2.17 5.95 -5.78
N PHE A 243 1.19 5.27 -6.38
CA PHE A 243 -0.15 5.14 -5.83
C PHE A 243 -0.33 3.93 -4.91
N VAL A 244 0.43 2.86 -5.09
CA VAL A 244 0.08 1.58 -4.48
C VAL A 244 0.25 1.63 -2.96
N GLY A 245 -0.76 1.15 -2.24
CA GLY A 245 -0.83 1.22 -0.78
C GLY A 245 -1.40 2.54 -0.25
N LEU A 246 -1.54 3.58 -1.08
CA LEU A 246 -2.06 4.86 -0.62
C LEU A 246 -3.52 4.75 -0.14
N PRO A 247 -3.86 5.31 1.03
CA PRO A 247 -5.24 5.38 1.49
C PRO A 247 -5.98 6.50 0.76
N GLY A 248 -7.28 6.33 0.59
CA GLY A 248 -8.15 7.39 0.08
C GLY A 248 -9.60 7.18 0.45
N PHE A 249 -10.46 7.99 -0.16
CA PHE A 249 -11.90 7.88 -0.05
C PHE A 249 -12.59 8.43 -1.30
N ILE A 250 -13.78 7.90 -1.56
CA ILE A 250 -14.76 8.47 -2.48
C ILE A 250 -15.88 9.05 -1.62
N GLU A 251 -16.19 10.33 -1.74
CA GLU A 251 -17.20 10.97 -0.90
C GLU A 251 -18.21 11.78 -1.70
N HIS A 252 -19.34 12.08 -1.09
CA HIS A 252 -20.37 12.93 -1.66
C HIS A 252 -19.90 14.39 -1.76
N VAL A 253 -20.28 15.07 -2.85
CA VAL A 253 -19.97 16.51 -3.03
C VAL A 253 -21.04 17.42 -2.41
N GLY A 254 -22.32 17.05 -2.56
CA GLY A 254 -23.43 17.83 -2.03
C GLY A 254 -23.60 17.70 -0.52
N ASP A 255 -24.51 18.45 0.08
CA ASP A 255 -24.74 18.38 1.53
C ASP A 255 -25.20 16.99 1.99
N LYS A 256 -24.92 16.65 3.26
CA LYS A 256 -25.36 15.39 3.89
C LYS A 256 -26.88 15.16 3.80
N ALA A 257 -27.68 16.22 3.69
CA ALA A 257 -29.13 16.13 3.48
C ALA A 257 -29.53 15.47 2.14
N LEU A 258 -28.59 15.38 1.20
CA LEU A 258 -28.74 14.72 -0.10
C LEU A 258 -28.36 13.24 -0.05
N LEU A 259 -27.96 12.70 1.10
CA LEU A 259 -27.65 11.28 1.25
C LEU A 259 -28.92 10.46 1.47
N ASP A 260 -29.06 9.38 0.72
CA ASP A 260 -30.13 8.39 0.82
C ASP A 260 -29.67 7.14 1.58
N ASP A 261 -28.37 6.83 1.53
CA ASP A 261 -27.73 5.73 2.24
C ASP A 261 -26.48 6.24 2.98
N LEU A 262 -26.66 6.56 4.27
CA LEU A 262 -25.62 7.09 5.15
C LEU A 262 -24.43 6.13 5.35
N ASN A 263 -24.64 4.81 5.22
CA ASN A 263 -23.55 3.86 5.31
C ASN A 263 -22.61 3.94 4.10
N ASN A 264 -23.02 4.66 3.04
CA ASN A 264 -22.27 4.88 1.81
C ASN A 264 -22.03 6.38 1.58
N GLN A 265 -22.01 7.19 2.64
CA GLN A 265 -21.63 8.61 2.55
C GLN A 265 -20.19 8.77 2.05
N ALA A 266 -19.31 7.82 2.40
CA ALA A 266 -17.97 7.72 1.88
C ALA A 266 -17.56 6.26 1.74
N GLU A 267 -16.80 5.95 0.70
CA GLU A 267 -16.14 4.66 0.50
C GLU A 267 -14.64 4.84 0.73
N ASN A 268 -14.17 4.44 1.92
CA ASN A 268 -12.76 4.48 2.28
C ASN A 268 -12.01 3.33 1.59
N PHE A 269 -10.85 3.63 1.01
CA PHE A 269 -10.09 2.66 0.22
C PHE A 269 -8.60 2.65 0.47
N VAL A 270 -7.95 1.58 0.03
CA VAL A 270 -6.50 1.49 -0.21
C VAL A 270 -6.28 1.16 -1.69
N VAL A 271 -5.35 1.83 -2.36
CA VAL A 271 -5.00 1.52 -3.74
C VAL A 271 -4.22 0.21 -3.81
N VAL A 272 -4.70 -0.73 -4.62
CA VAL A 272 -4.15 -2.09 -4.74
C VAL A 272 -3.26 -2.21 -5.97
N ASP A 273 -3.68 -1.61 -7.08
CA ASP A 273 -2.91 -1.60 -8.32
C ASP A 273 -3.33 -0.44 -9.24
N VAL A 274 -2.43 -0.02 -10.12
CA VAL A 274 -2.70 0.97 -11.16
C VAL A 274 -2.13 0.49 -12.49
N GLY A 275 -3.01 0.24 -13.46
CA GLY A 275 -2.61 -0.14 -14.81
C GLY A 275 -1.81 0.95 -15.53
N ALA A 276 -1.05 0.55 -16.54
CA ALA A 276 -0.17 1.47 -17.26
C ALA A 276 -0.94 2.60 -17.96
N ASP A 277 -2.12 2.31 -18.51
CA ASP A 277 -2.90 3.31 -19.22
C ASP A 277 -3.68 4.21 -18.27
N ALA A 278 -4.16 3.69 -17.12
CA ALA A 278 -4.65 4.54 -16.04
C ALA A 278 -3.59 5.52 -15.54
N ALA A 279 -2.34 5.07 -15.36
CA ALA A 279 -1.26 5.95 -14.92
C ALA A 279 -0.94 7.04 -15.94
N LYS A 280 -0.94 6.71 -17.25
CA LYS A 280 -0.79 7.72 -18.31
C LYS A 280 -1.94 8.72 -18.32
N ALA A 281 -3.18 8.25 -18.16
CA ALA A 281 -4.36 9.12 -18.13
C ALA A 281 -4.32 10.07 -16.92
N LEU A 282 -3.96 9.54 -15.73
CA LEU A 282 -3.75 10.33 -14.52
C LEU A 282 -2.67 11.40 -14.68
N ALA A 283 -1.52 11.03 -15.27
CA ALA A 283 -0.44 11.97 -15.56
C ALA A 283 -0.89 13.06 -16.55
N ALA A 284 -1.59 12.70 -17.62
CA ALA A 284 -2.11 13.62 -18.61
C ALA A 284 -3.17 14.58 -18.06
N HIS A 285 -3.84 14.20 -16.97
CA HIS A 285 -4.94 14.95 -16.37
C HIS A 285 -4.60 15.58 -15.02
N ALA A 286 -3.34 15.46 -14.59
CA ALA A 286 -2.86 15.98 -13.32
C ALA A 286 -3.68 15.51 -12.10
N GLY A 287 -4.14 14.26 -12.12
CA GLY A 287 -4.81 13.62 -10.99
C GLY A 287 -6.34 13.73 -10.96
N PHE A 288 -6.92 13.59 -9.76
CA PHE A 288 -8.34 13.30 -9.56
C PHE A 288 -9.29 14.47 -9.81
N ALA A 289 -8.83 15.72 -9.77
CA ALA A 289 -9.70 16.87 -10.02
C ALA A 289 -10.37 16.82 -11.40
N TRP A 290 -9.67 16.28 -12.41
CA TRP A 290 -10.25 16.02 -13.73
C TRP A 290 -11.37 14.99 -13.64
N TYR A 291 -11.14 13.87 -12.93
CA TYR A 291 -12.08 12.76 -12.79
C TYR A 291 -13.30 13.13 -11.93
N ASP A 292 -13.17 14.02 -10.96
CA ASP A 292 -14.31 14.55 -10.20
C ASP A 292 -15.32 15.25 -11.12
N GLN A 293 -14.83 15.98 -12.13
CA GLN A 293 -15.70 16.60 -13.14
C GLN A 293 -16.42 15.54 -13.99
N ARG A 294 -15.78 14.40 -14.26
CA ARG A 294 -16.37 13.29 -15.05
C ARG A 294 -17.36 12.51 -14.21
N ASN A 295 -17.09 12.33 -12.92
CA ASN A 295 -18.05 11.77 -11.97
C ASN A 295 -19.30 12.65 -11.89
N ALA A 296 -19.14 13.98 -11.83
CA ALA A 296 -20.26 14.92 -11.87
C ALA A 296 -21.01 14.89 -13.21
N GLN A 297 -20.32 14.66 -14.34
CA GLN A 297 -20.96 14.46 -15.63
C GLN A 297 -21.75 13.15 -15.69
N LEU A 298 -21.15 12.05 -15.24
CA LEU A 298 -21.78 10.73 -15.17
C LEU A 298 -23.03 10.78 -14.27
N TRP A 299 -22.93 11.43 -13.11
CA TRP A 299 -24.06 11.65 -12.22
C TRP A 299 -25.21 12.43 -12.88
N ARG A 300 -24.90 13.53 -13.60
CA ARG A 300 -25.92 14.31 -14.35
C ARG A 300 -26.62 13.48 -15.42
N LEU A 301 -25.87 12.64 -16.15
CA LEU A 301 -26.44 11.73 -17.14
C LEU A 301 -27.34 10.69 -16.47
N ALA A 302 -26.93 10.16 -15.32
CA ALA A 302 -27.71 9.19 -14.54
C ALA A 302 -29.07 9.74 -14.11
N GLN A 303 -29.18 11.05 -13.82
CA GLN A 303 -30.47 11.68 -13.49
C GLN A 303 -31.50 11.59 -14.62
N GLY A 304 -31.03 11.49 -15.87
CA GLY A 304 -31.88 11.37 -17.05
C GLY A 304 -32.42 9.96 -17.30
N ILE A 305 -31.96 8.94 -16.55
CA ILE A 305 -32.41 7.55 -16.71
C ILE A 305 -33.21 7.13 -15.47
N PRO A 306 -34.49 6.76 -15.63
CA PRO A 306 -35.30 6.27 -14.52
C PRO A 306 -34.70 4.99 -13.92
N ARG A 307 -34.26 5.11 -12.68
CA ARG A 307 -33.63 4.03 -11.93
C ARG A 307 -34.69 3.09 -11.35
N VAL A 308 -34.47 1.78 -11.45
CA VAL A 308 -35.35 0.75 -10.85
C VAL A 308 -34.57 -0.19 -9.94
N GLY A 309 -34.91 -0.17 -8.63
CA GLY A 309 -34.28 -1.02 -7.63
C GLY A 309 -32.93 -0.51 -7.12
N ARG A 310 -32.21 -1.37 -6.37
CA ARG A 310 -31.01 -0.98 -5.61
C ARG A 310 -29.68 -1.23 -6.35
N ARG A 311 -29.67 -1.80 -7.55
CA ARG A 311 -28.47 -2.19 -8.31
C ARG A 311 -28.64 -1.91 -9.81
N TYR A 312 -29.38 -0.86 -10.14
CA TYR A 312 -29.79 -0.61 -11.52
C TYR A 312 -28.59 -0.20 -12.37
N PHE A 313 -27.85 0.83 -11.95
CA PHE A 313 -26.66 1.28 -12.65
C PHE A 313 -25.50 0.29 -12.53
N GLU A 314 -25.38 -0.41 -11.40
CA GLU A 314 -24.45 -1.56 -11.28
C GLU A 314 -24.67 -2.57 -12.42
N ARG A 315 -25.92 -3.00 -12.66
CA ARG A 315 -26.25 -3.93 -13.74
C ARG A 315 -26.12 -3.29 -15.12
N LEU A 316 -26.58 -2.06 -15.28
CA LEU A 316 -26.64 -1.38 -16.58
C LEU A 316 -25.26 -1.00 -17.11
N LEU A 317 -24.39 -0.44 -16.27
CA LEU A 317 -23.11 0.16 -16.66
C LEU A 317 -21.90 -0.74 -16.37
N TYR A 318 -21.87 -1.39 -15.21
CA TYR A 318 -20.71 -2.21 -14.81
C TYR A 318 -20.84 -3.65 -15.28
N GLU A 319 -21.93 -4.34 -14.94
CA GLU A 319 -22.16 -5.73 -15.40
C GLU A 319 -22.55 -5.79 -16.88
N ARG A 320 -22.96 -4.64 -17.45
CA ARG A 320 -23.45 -4.49 -18.82
C ARG A 320 -24.53 -5.53 -19.18
N ASP A 321 -25.48 -5.73 -18.27
CA ASP A 321 -26.52 -6.75 -18.36
C ASP A 321 -27.29 -6.64 -19.71
N PRO A 322 -27.21 -7.66 -20.58
CA PRO A 322 -27.77 -7.58 -21.92
C PRO A 322 -29.30 -7.49 -21.92
N ALA A 323 -29.97 -8.17 -20.98
CA ALA A 323 -31.43 -8.13 -20.90
C ALA A 323 -31.91 -6.74 -20.45
N LEU A 324 -31.22 -6.15 -19.46
CA LEU A 324 -31.54 -4.81 -18.99
C LEU A 324 -31.29 -3.74 -20.06
N ARG A 325 -30.18 -3.84 -20.80
CA ARG A 325 -29.85 -2.94 -21.90
C ARG A 325 -30.85 -3.06 -23.07
N ALA A 326 -31.29 -4.27 -23.41
CA ALA A 326 -32.28 -4.49 -24.46
C ALA A 326 -33.65 -3.88 -24.11
N GLN A 327 -34.04 -3.91 -22.84
CA GLN A 327 -35.29 -3.33 -22.34
C GLN A 327 -35.23 -1.81 -22.17
N LEU A 328 -34.05 -1.19 -22.29
CA LEU A 328 -33.91 0.25 -22.15
C LEU A 328 -34.65 0.98 -23.28
N ALA A 329 -35.57 1.88 -22.89
CA ALA A 329 -36.34 2.67 -23.84
C ALA A 329 -35.41 3.44 -24.82
N PRO A 330 -35.73 3.50 -26.12
CA PRO A 330 -34.84 4.08 -27.14
C PRO A 330 -34.32 5.49 -26.82
N ARG A 331 -35.16 6.33 -26.17
CA ARG A 331 -34.81 7.69 -25.74
C ARG A 331 -33.61 7.79 -24.78
N TYR A 332 -33.27 6.71 -24.08
CA TYR A 332 -32.15 6.70 -23.12
C TYR A 332 -30.86 6.11 -23.69
N ARG A 333 -30.89 5.55 -24.90
CA ARG A 333 -29.72 4.86 -25.49
C ARG A 333 -28.54 5.80 -25.69
N ALA A 334 -28.77 6.99 -26.24
CA ALA A 334 -27.72 7.99 -26.41
C ALA A 334 -27.10 8.43 -25.07
N THR A 335 -27.90 8.54 -24.00
CA THR A 335 -27.42 8.81 -22.64
C THR A 335 -26.56 7.66 -22.13
N LEU A 336 -27.03 6.42 -22.28
CA LEU A 336 -26.26 5.22 -21.90
C LEU A 336 -24.93 5.15 -22.65
N ASP A 337 -24.92 5.35 -23.97
CA ASP A 337 -23.71 5.33 -24.78
C ASP A 337 -22.71 6.39 -24.28
N ARG A 338 -23.20 7.57 -23.89
CA ARG A 338 -22.34 8.61 -23.33
C ARG A 338 -21.78 8.23 -21.95
N MET A 339 -22.56 7.55 -21.12
CA MET A 339 -22.09 7.04 -19.83
C MET A 339 -21.04 5.94 -20.01
N ASP A 340 -21.25 5.02 -20.96
CA ASP A 340 -20.28 3.98 -21.33
C ASP A 340 -18.97 4.62 -21.82
N GLN A 341 -19.02 5.62 -22.70
CA GLN A 341 -17.84 6.36 -23.17
C GLN A 341 -17.04 7.00 -22.04
N LEU A 342 -17.70 7.52 -20.99
CA LEU A 342 -17.00 8.08 -19.84
C LEU A 342 -16.31 6.99 -19.02
N LEU A 343 -16.98 5.85 -18.83
CA LEU A 343 -16.47 4.71 -18.06
C LEU A 343 -15.45 3.86 -18.84
N ASP A 344 -15.32 4.09 -20.15
CA ASP A 344 -14.30 3.48 -21.00
C ASP A 344 -12.90 4.10 -20.79
N ASP A 345 -12.79 5.22 -20.06
CA ASP A 345 -11.49 5.78 -19.66
C ASP A 345 -10.68 4.77 -18.83
N PRO A 346 -9.38 4.54 -19.15
CA PRO A 346 -8.54 3.58 -18.45
C PRO A 346 -8.51 3.75 -16.93
N PHE A 347 -8.67 4.97 -16.41
CA PHE A 347 -8.74 5.20 -14.97
C PHE A 347 -9.87 4.40 -14.31
N TYR A 348 -11.08 4.42 -14.87
CA TYR A 348 -12.22 3.72 -14.28
C TYR A 348 -12.06 2.19 -14.32
N GLN A 349 -11.24 1.68 -15.25
CA GLN A 349 -11.04 0.25 -15.49
C GLN A 349 -9.81 -0.32 -14.77
N GLN A 350 -8.74 0.46 -14.66
CA GLN A 350 -7.41 -0.02 -14.25
C GLN A 350 -6.88 0.66 -12.98
N PHE A 351 -7.59 1.62 -12.39
CA PHE A 351 -7.30 2.10 -11.04
C PHE A 351 -8.03 1.23 -10.03
N VAL A 352 -7.32 0.28 -9.43
CA VAL A 352 -7.89 -0.80 -8.62
C VAL A 352 -7.72 -0.51 -7.14
N ILE A 353 -8.82 -0.56 -6.40
CA ILE A 353 -8.88 -0.22 -4.98
C ILE A 353 -9.53 -1.34 -4.16
N TYR A 354 -9.11 -1.48 -2.91
CA TYR A 354 -9.80 -2.27 -1.90
C TYR A 354 -10.70 -1.38 -1.07
N VAL A 355 -11.99 -1.71 -1.00
CA VAL A 355 -12.98 -1.06 -0.13
C VAL A 355 -13.65 -2.13 0.73
N HIS A 356 -13.66 -1.98 2.05
CA HIS A 356 -14.43 -2.89 2.91
C HIS A 356 -15.93 -2.55 2.90
N PRO A 357 -16.86 -3.50 2.66
CA PRO A 357 -16.69 -4.93 2.38
C PRO A 357 -16.83 -5.28 0.89
N ARG A 358 -16.64 -4.31 -0.02
CA ARG A 358 -16.81 -4.52 -1.46
C ARG A 358 -15.67 -5.33 -2.09
N GLY A 359 -14.54 -5.43 -1.39
CA GLY A 359 -13.35 -6.12 -1.85
C GLY A 359 -12.53 -5.26 -2.83
N ILE A 360 -11.72 -5.94 -3.63
CA ILE A 360 -10.82 -5.38 -4.63
C ILE A 360 -11.60 -5.23 -5.94
N ARG A 361 -11.79 -3.99 -6.39
CA ARG A 361 -12.51 -3.66 -7.63
C ARG A 361 -11.89 -2.43 -8.30
N PRO A 362 -12.06 -2.26 -9.63
CA PRO A 362 -11.77 -1.01 -10.30
C PRO A 362 -12.61 0.14 -9.74
N ILE A 363 -12.07 1.35 -9.69
CA ILE A 363 -12.76 2.52 -9.14
C ILE A 363 -14.09 2.83 -9.88
N GLY A 364 -14.19 2.49 -11.17
CA GLY A 364 -15.44 2.61 -11.94
C GLY A 364 -16.61 1.83 -11.34
N TYR A 365 -16.35 0.65 -10.75
CA TYR A 365 -17.38 -0.12 -10.03
C TYR A 365 -17.99 0.70 -8.88
N HIS A 366 -17.13 1.37 -8.10
CA HIS A 366 -17.53 2.14 -6.93
C HIS A 366 -18.32 3.39 -7.32
N ILE A 367 -17.85 4.12 -8.34
CA ILE A 367 -18.55 5.29 -8.86
C ILE A 367 -19.95 4.92 -9.38
N VAL A 368 -20.05 3.86 -10.19
CA VAL A 368 -21.34 3.36 -10.71
C VAL A 368 -22.26 2.92 -9.57
N ARG A 369 -21.74 2.16 -8.61
CA ARG A 369 -22.50 1.71 -7.45
C ARG A 369 -23.07 2.88 -6.66
N LEU A 370 -22.30 3.95 -6.47
CA LEU A 370 -22.73 5.10 -5.69
C LEU A 370 -23.88 5.88 -6.36
N LEU A 371 -24.05 5.82 -7.69
CA LEU A 371 -25.26 6.31 -8.37
C LEU A 371 -26.53 5.58 -7.93
N ASP A 372 -26.43 4.30 -7.56
CA ASP A 372 -27.53 3.52 -6.99
C ASP A 372 -27.75 3.82 -5.50
N ARG A 373 -26.71 4.19 -4.74
CA ARG A 373 -26.80 4.39 -3.28
C ARG A 373 -27.21 5.79 -2.88
N ASN A 374 -26.63 6.80 -3.49
CA ASN A 374 -26.81 8.21 -3.13
C ASN A 374 -27.06 9.04 -4.42
N PRO A 375 -28.18 8.82 -5.12
CA PRO A 375 -28.45 9.40 -6.44
C PRO A 375 -28.58 10.92 -6.45
N ARG A 376 -28.80 11.57 -5.30
CA ARG A 376 -29.02 13.03 -5.22
C ARG A 376 -27.73 13.84 -5.16
N THR A 377 -26.56 13.21 -5.24
CA THR A 377 -25.26 13.89 -5.20
C THR A 377 -24.25 13.22 -6.13
N ALA A 378 -23.33 14.02 -6.67
CA ALA A 378 -22.11 13.54 -7.30
C ALA A 378 -21.07 13.11 -6.25
N PHE A 379 -19.94 12.55 -6.72
CA PHE A 379 -18.88 12.03 -5.87
C PHE A 379 -17.49 12.54 -6.29
N SER A 380 -16.66 12.87 -5.30
CA SER A 380 -15.25 13.22 -5.47
C SER A 380 -14.34 12.11 -4.96
N ILE A 381 -13.12 12.09 -5.48
CA ILE A 381 -12.08 11.14 -5.10
C ILE A 381 -10.91 11.90 -4.50
N ASP A 382 -10.42 11.42 -3.35
CA ASP A 382 -9.28 12.01 -2.66
C ASP A 382 -8.39 10.93 -2.05
N LEU A 383 -7.08 11.14 -2.10
CA LEU A 383 -6.12 10.46 -1.25
C LEU A 383 -6.17 11.08 0.16
N ALA A 384 -6.14 10.23 1.17
CA ALA A 384 -6.04 10.67 2.54
C ALA A 384 -4.58 11.05 2.87
N LEU A 385 -4.39 11.83 3.94
CA LEU A 385 -3.06 12.02 4.51
C LEU A 385 -2.44 10.66 4.86
N HIS A 386 -1.17 10.48 4.50
CA HIS A 386 -0.45 9.23 4.74
C HIS A 386 1.04 9.48 4.99
N ASN A 387 1.72 8.50 5.55
CA ASN A 387 3.15 8.54 5.89
C ASN A 387 3.94 7.34 5.31
N LEU A 388 3.35 6.66 4.31
CA LEU A 388 3.89 5.44 3.69
C LEU A 388 5.30 5.61 3.12
N HIS A 389 5.57 6.76 2.49
CA HIS A 389 6.84 7.09 1.85
C HIS A 389 7.75 7.98 2.72
N THR A 390 7.34 8.24 3.97
CA THR A 390 8.07 9.08 4.92
C THR A 390 8.39 8.26 6.16
N THR A 391 7.57 8.34 7.21
CA THR A 391 7.80 7.68 8.50
C THR A 391 7.84 6.15 8.38
N LEU A 392 6.88 5.55 7.66
CA LEU A 392 6.84 4.09 7.52
C LEU A 392 7.98 3.56 6.65
N TYR A 393 8.34 4.28 5.58
CA TYR A 393 9.51 3.95 4.76
C TYR A 393 10.81 4.00 5.59
N ARG A 394 11.03 5.10 6.32
CA ARG A 394 12.22 5.25 7.18
C ARG A 394 12.30 4.15 8.24
N ARG A 395 11.17 3.81 8.88
CA ARG A 395 11.10 2.73 9.87
C ARG A 395 11.44 1.37 9.25
N TRP A 396 10.83 1.04 8.12
CA TRP A 396 11.09 -0.22 7.43
C TRP A 396 12.56 -0.35 7.04
N ARG A 397 13.11 0.72 6.46
CA ARG A 397 14.52 0.80 6.10
C ARG A 397 15.43 0.55 7.30
N GLN A 398 15.18 1.23 8.42
CA GLN A 398 15.98 1.06 9.64
C GLN A 398 15.89 -0.36 10.20
N ALA A 399 14.69 -0.97 10.18
CA ALA A 399 14.50 -2.35 10.59
C ALA A 399 15.31 -3.31 9.72
N GLN A 400 15.31 -3.14 8.40
CA GLN A 400 16.11 -3.94 7.46
C GLN A 400 17.62 -3.81 7.74
N LEU A 401 18.11 -2.59 7.99
CA LEU A 401 19.52 -2.34 8.30
C LEU A 401 19.93 -2.97 9.64
N ARG A 402 19.10 -2.84 10.68
CA ARG A 402 19.34 -3.49 11.99
C ARG A 402 19.35 -5.02 11.86
N ALA A 403 18.38 -5.59 11.14
CA ALA A 403 18.32 -7.04 10.93
C ALA A 403 19.57 -7.56 10.21
N CYS A 404 20.05 -6.84 9.20
CA CYS A 404 21.31 -7.18 8.53
C CYS A 404 22.51 -7.07 9.46
N ALA A 405 22.60 -6.02 10.28
CA ALA A 405 23.69 -5.86 11.24
C ALA A 405 23.76 -7.01 12.26
N THR A 406 22.61 -7.54 12.67
CA THR A 406 22.52 -8.68 13.60
C THR A 406 22.81 -10.02 12.93
N THR A 407 22.31 -10.23 11.71
CA THR A 407 22.35 -11.56 11.04
C THR A 407 23.51 -11.72 10.08
N GLY A 408 24.21 -10.63 9.73
CA GLY A 408 25.19 -10.60 8.66
C GLY A 408 24.60 -10.88 7.27
N ARG A 409 23.28 -10.81 7.11
CA ARG A 409 22.61 -11.08 5.83
C ARG A 409 21.80 -9.86 5.40
N PRO A 410 22.07 -9.29 4.22
CA PRO A 410 21.17 -8.32 3.61
C PRO A 410 19.96 -9.10 3.07
N GLY A 411 18.97 -9.38 3.94
CA GLY A 411 17.83 -10.24 3.66
C GLY A 411 16.53 -9.72 4.30
N SER A 412 15.39 -10.14 3.76
CA SER A 412 14.06 -9.61 4.12
C SER A 412 13.74 -9.82 5.60
N LEU A 413 13.02 -8.87 6.21
CA LEU A 413 12.41 -9.03 7.54
C LEU A 413 11.40 -10.19 7.55
N THR A 414 10.82 -10.50 6.39
CA THR A 414 10.18 -11.79 6.18
C THR A 414 11.29 -12.82 6.12
N SER A 415 11.46 -13.62 7.17
CA SER A 415 12.09 -14.92 7.01
C SER A 415 11.35 -15.60 5.87
N ASP A 416 11.97 -15.67 4.70
CA ASP A 416 11.49 -16.52 3.62
C ASP A 416 11.33 -17.90 4.24
N ASN A 417 10.09 -18.29 4.48
CA ASN A 417 9.78 -19.68 4.78
C ASN A 417 10.15 -20.41 3.49
N ASN A 418 11.30 -21.08 3.52
CA ASN A 418 11.61 -22.16 2.59
C ASN A 418 10.47 -23.18 2.60
#